data_AF-A0A356FD69-F1
#
_entry.id   AF-A0A356FD69-F1
#
_cell.length_a   1.000
_cell.length_b   1.000
_cell.length_c   1.000
_cell.angle_alpha   90.00
_cell.angle_beta   90.00
_cell.angle_gamma   90.00
#
_symmetry.space_group_name_H-M   'P 1'
#
loop_
_entity.id
_entity.type
_entity.pdbx_description
1 polymer ?
#
loop_
_entity_poly.entity_id
_entity_poly.type
_entity_poly.pdbx_seq_one_letter_code
_entity_poly.pdbx_strand_id
1 'polypeptide(L)'
;MSLEIKVNGKSLSARRGPSIFECSEELGVHVPTSCNKNGKCRECIVEISEGAELLSELSSEEEHLGAGFRLACRACLEADSGSITCHTMRRARMRIEESGWIETADVDLAPAVSRDGGWVLLDGEPLTKNPGPLLGIALDLGTTTVVLRLLDLESGKQVATASFENPQRFGGSDVMARIQYDSDHPGRLLQRTLLSYLAHCIEDLDCDPATIYEIIVAGNTTMRDLLFGLDVSSVGQRPYRSTTEHELESGLRKSTGIESTAKKLRLPACPQARVIGLPLVSGHVGADAAACLLAVGLAGSEDLAAIMDIGTNTELIVNGGGRLLAASCPAGPAFEGGAISCGMPGLEGAIESVRIDAEGSLSYKVIGDSPRAEGICGSGLVELLGELLRSGRMDRLGRLTNEADRFELPGTDSVYLSEEDISQLAQ
;
A
#
# COMPACT_ATOMS: atom_id res chain seq x y z
N MET A 1 -32.54 -14.12 15.89
CA MET A 1 -31.55 -13.69 14.88
C MET A 1 -30.19 -13.95 15.49
N SER A 2 -29.28 -14.58 14.75
CA SER A 2 -27.90 -14.80 15.19
C SER A 2 -27.05 -13.56 14.93
N LEU A 3 -25.93 -13.43 15.63
CA LEU A 3 -24.88 -12.47 15.28
C LEU A 3 -23.99 -13.10 14.20
N GLU A 4 -23.77 -12.39 13.12
CA GLU A 4 -22.85 -12.78 12.05
C GLU A 4 -21.63 -11.85 12.05
N ILE A 5 -20.44 -12.41 11.91
CA ILE A 5 -19.20 -11.65 11.70
C ILE A 5 -18.56 -12.08 10.39
N LYS A 6 -18.26 -11.11 9.53
CA LYS A 6 -17.53 -11.26 8.27
C LYS A 6 -16.14 -10.64 8.42
N VAL A 7 -15.10 -11.46 8.31
CA VAL A 7 -13.69 -11.01 8.33
C VAL A 7 -13.06 -11.35 6.99
N ASN A 8 -12.58 -10.34 6.25
CA ASN A 8 -11.97 -10.52 4.92
C ASN A 8 -12.81 -11.43 3.99
N GLY A 9 -14.11 -11.17 3.87
CA GLY A 9 -14.98 -11.97 3.00
C GLY A 9 -15.57 -13.22 3.66
N LYS A 10 -14.92 -13.78 4.70
CA LYS A 10 -15.35 -15.03 5.33
C LYS A 10 -16.31 -14.78 6.49
N SER A 11 -17.45 -15.47 6.51
CA SER A 11 -18.49 -15.31 7.54
C SER A 11 -18.50 -16.42 8.58
N LEU A 12 -18.76 -16.05 9.82
CA LEU A 12 -18.96 -16.93 10.97
C LEU A 12 -20.24 -16.51 11.71
N SER A 13 -21.10 -17.47 12.04
CA SER A 13 -22.16 -17.23 13.03
C SER A 13 -21.52 -17.23 14.41
N ALA A 14 -21.42 -16.06 15.04
CA ALA A 14 -20.77 -15.88 16.32
C ALA A 14 -21.80 -15.74 17.45
N ARG A 15 -21.31 -15.86 18.69
CA ARG A 15 -22.06 -15.53 19.92
C ARG A 15 -21.44 -14.29 20.55
N ARG A 16 -22.17 -13.65 21.46
CA ARG A 16 -21.62 -12.62 22.34
C ARG A 16 -20.40 -13.16 23.12
N GLY A 17 -19.34 -12.36 23.24
CA GLY A 17 -18.18 -12.62 24.09
C GLY A 17 -16.82 -12.67 23.38
N PRO A 18 -16.63 -13.49 22.33
CA PRO A 18 -15.35 -13.59 21.64
C PRO A 18 -14.89 -12.25 21.05
N SER A 19 -13.57 -12.10 20.96
CA SER A 19 -12.93 -11.00 20.25
C SER A 19 -12.95 -11.22 18.73
N ILE A 20 -12.84 -10.14 17.96
CA ILE A 20 -12.64 -10.23 16.51
C ILE A 20 -11.43 -11.11 16.18
N PHE A 21 -10.38 -11.09 17.02
CA PHE A 21 -9.20 -11.93 16.85
C PHE A 21 -9.55 -13.43 16.92
N GLU A 22 -10.31 -13.84 17.94
CA GLU A 22 -10.72 -15.24 18.11
C GLU A 22 -11.63 -15.69 16.96
N CYS A 23 -12.56 -14.84 16.52
CA CYS A 23 -13.37 -15.11 15.34
C CYS A 23 -12.53 -15.22 14.06
N SER A 24 -11.49 -14.38 13.92
CA SER A 24 -10.58 -14.43 12.77
C SER A 24 -9.80 -15.74 12.74
N GLU A 25 -9.31 -16.23 13.88
CA GLU A 25 -8.65 -17.54 13.97
C GLU A 25 -9.58 -18.69 13.57
N GLU A 26 -10.84 -18.67 14.01
CA GLU A 26 -11.84 -19.68 13.64
C GLU A 26 -12.13 -19.67 12.13
N LEU A 27 -12.08 -18.50 11.50
CA LEU A 27 -12.21 -18.32 10.05
C LEU A 27 -10.94 -18.66 9.26
N GLY A 28 -9.83 -18.98 9.94
CA GLY A 28 -8.52 -19.14 9.32
C GLY A 28 -8.03 -17.86 8.63
N VAL A 29 -8.33 -16.70 9.21
CA VAL A 29 -7.82 -15.39 8.81
C VAL A 29 -6.69 -15.00 9.75
N HIS A 30 -5.49 -14.86 9.21
CA HIS A 30 -4.32 -14.48 9.99
C HIS A 30 -4.36 -12.99 10.36
N VAL A 31 -4.28 -12.68 11.65
CA VAL A 31 -4.16 -11.33 12.19
C VAL A 31 -2.80 -11.19 12.88
N PRO A 32 -1.92 -10.25 12.45
CA PRO A 32 -0.60 -10.09 13.04
C PRO A 32 -0.64 -9.83 14.55
N THR A 33 0.23 -10.51 15.31
CA THR A 33 0.35 -10.31 16.76
C THR A 33 1.70 -10.77 17.30
N SER A 34 2.32 -9.91 18.12
CA SER A 34 3.57 -10.23 18.84
C SER A 34 3.38 -10.28 20.36
N CYS A 35 2.20 -9.92 20.87
CA CYS A 35 1.93 -9.81 22.33
C CYS A 35 0.99 -10.88 22.89
N ASN A 36 0.64 -11.87 22.08
CA ASN A 36 -0.33 -12.91 22.44
C ASN A 36 -1.67 -12.30 22.93
N LYS A 37 -2.25 -11.41 22.11
CA LYS A 37 -3.63 -10.89 22.24
C LYS A 37 -3.90 -10.01 23.47
N ASN A 38 -2.87 -9.39 24.07
CA ASN A 38 -3.04 -8.51 25.23
C ASN A 38 -3.08 -7.00 24.91
N GLY A 39 -3.18 -6.64 23.63
CA GLY A 39 -3.25 -5.24 23.16
C GLY A 39 -1.94 -4.46 23.18
N LYS A 40 -0.86 -4.97 23.78
CA LYS A 40 0.38 -4.18 23.98
C LYS A 40 1.23 -4.00 22.72
N CYS A 41 1.17 -4.95 21.77
CA CYS A 41 1.92 -4.81 20.52
C CYS A 41 1.33 -3.76 19.57
N ARG A 42 -0.01 -3.56 19.62
CA ARG A 42 -0.77 -2.67 18.72
C ARG A 42 -0.72 -3.06 17.23
N GLU A 43 -0.52 -4.34 16.93
CA GLU A 43 -0.34 -4.84 15.55
C GLU A 43 -1.62 -5.43 14.93
N CYS A 44 -2.51 -5.97 15.77
CA CYS A 44 -3.73 -6.67 15.37
C CYS A 44 -4.83 -5.70 14.93
N ILE A 45 -4.52 -4.75 14.06
CA ILE A 45 -5.40 -3.69 13.60
C ILE A 45 -6.39 -4.25 12.57
N VAL A 46 -7.66 -3.91 12.73
CA VAL A 46 -8.74 -4.18 11.77
C VAL A 46 -9.52 -2.90 11.49
N GLU A 47 -9.94 -2.72 10.24
CA GLU A 47 -10.93 -1.70 9.87
C GLU A 47 -12.32 -2.32 9.99
N ILE A 48 -13.23 -1.64 10.69
CA ILE A 48 -14.64 -2.01 10.81
C ILE A 48 -15.42 -1.25 9.76
N SER A 49 -15.99 -1.97 8.79
CA SER A 49 -16.83 -1.40 7.74
C SER A 49 -18.31 -1.39 8.11
N GLU A 50 -18.76 -2.29 8.98
CA GLU A 50 -20.14 -2.38 9.45
C GLU A 50 -20.21 -2.94 10.88
N GLY A 51 -21.19 -2.49 11.67
CA GLY A 51 -21.52 -3.08 12.97
C GLY A 51 -20.58 -2.67 14.11
N ALA A 52 -19.94 -1.51 14.03
CA ALA A 52 -19.04 -1.02 15.08
C ALA A 52 -19.74 -0.85 16.44
N GLU A 53 -21.04 -0.51 16.42
CA GLU A 53 -21.93 -0.39 17.58
C GLU A 53 -22.25 -1.73 18.26
N LEU A 54 -21.94 -2.85 17.60
CA LEU A 54 -22.16 -4.20 18.12
C LEU A 54 -20.92 -4.74 18.87
N LEU A 55 -19.86 -3.95 18.94
CA LEU A 55 -18.60 -4.26 19.60
C LEU A 55 -18.52 -3.59 20.99
N SER A 56 -17.64 -4.11 21.83
CA SER A 56 -17.29 -3.53 23.12
C SER A 56 -16.79 -2.09 22.98
N GLU A 57 -16.93 -1.32 24.05
CA GLU A 57 -16.37 0.03 24.15
C GLU A 57 -14.85 0.02 23.86
N LEU A 58 -14.33 1.17 23.41
CA LEU A 58 -12.91 1.35 23.13
C LEU A 58 -12.10 1.18 24.41
N SER A 59 -11.07 0.32 24.34
CA SER A 59 -10.13 0.18 25.45
C SER A 59 -9.03 1.24 25.38
N SER A 60 -8.31 1.49 26.50
CA SER A 60 -7.20 2.45 26.51
C SER A 60 -6.05 2.05 25.57
N GLU A 61 -5.93 0.75 25.27
CA GLU A 61 -4.98 0.27 24.27
C GLU A 61 -5.33 0.72 22.84
N GLU A 62 -6.58 1.12 22.57
CA GLU A 62 -7.11 1.51 21.26
C GLU A 62 -7.12 3.03 21.03
N GLU A 63 -6.82 3.85 22.05
CA GLU A 63 -6.87 5.33 21.98
C GLU A 63 -6.03 5.95 20.85
N HIS A 64 -5.03 5.21 20.38
CA HIS A 64 -4.15 5.63 19.30
C HIS A 64 -4.75 5.41 17.90
N LEU A 65 -5.84 4.66 17.76
CA LEU A 65 -6.42 4.34 16.48
C LEU A 65 -7.35 5.45 16.01
N GLY A 66 -7.33 5.76 14.72
CA GLY A 66 -8.35 6.60 14.08
C GLY A 66 -9.73 5.94 14.10
N ALA A 67 -10.76 6.75 13.85
CA ALA A 67 -12.13 6.26 13.74
C ALA A 67 -12.26 5.13 12.71
N GLY A 68 -13.10 4.14 13.01
CA GLY A 68 -13.30 2.96 12.15
C GLY A 68 -12.23 1.87 12.32
N PHE A 69 -11.17 2.09 13.09
CA PHE A 69 -10.16 1.06 13.39
C PHE A 69 -10.29 0.53 14.82
N ARG A 70 -10.05 -0.77 14.98
CA ARG A 70 -10.04 -1.46 16.28
C ARG A 70 -8.81 -2.37 16.40
N LEU A 71 -8.42 -2.69 17.62
CA LEU A 71 -7.53 -3.83 17.86
C LEU A 71 -8.40 -5.09 17.92
N ALA A 72 -8.19 -6.03 17.00
CA ALA A 72 -8.97 -7.27 16.92
C ALA A 72 -8.99 -8.04 18.24
N CYS A 73 -7.91 -7.98 19.04
CA CYS A 73 -7.83 -8.65 20.34
C CYS A 73 -8.56 -7.92 21.49
N ARG A 74 -9.04 -6.69 21.26
CA ARG A 74 -9.73 -5.86 22.26
C ARG A 74 -11.20 -5.64 21.91
N ALA A 75 -11.53 -5.63 20.64
CA ALA A 75 -12.91 -5.55 20.17
C ALA A 75 -13.66 -6.87 20.38
N CYS A 76 -14.45 -6.94 21.44
CA CYS A 76 -15.30 -8.10 21.76
C CYS A 76 -16.72 -7.91 21.21
N LEU A 77 -17.34 -9.02 20.81
CA LEU A 77 -18.74 -9.06 20.35
C LEU A 77 -19.68 -8.85 21.54
N GLU A 78 -20.46 -7.77 21.54
CA GLU A 78 -21.37 -7.43 22.66
C GLU A 78 -22.87 -7.52 22.34
N ALA A 79 -23.23 -7.63 21.06
CA ALA A 79 -24.61 -7.84 20.64
C ALA A 79 -25.01 -9.33 20.64
N ASP A 80 -26.32 -9.60 20.75
CA ASP A 80 -26.88 -10.96 20.61
C ASP A 80 -27.31 -11.26 19.15
N SER A 81 -27.46 -10.23 18.31
CA SER A 81 -27.84 -10.32 16.90
C SER A 81 -27.34 -9.12 16.11
N GLY A 82 -27.09 -9.30 14.82
CA GLY A 82 -26.63 -8.24 13.92
C GLY A 82 -25.60 -8.76 12.92
N SER A 83 -25.01 -7.87 12.14
CA SER A 83 -23.92 -8.15 11.20
C SER A 83 -22.74 -7.24 11.53
N ILE A 84 -21.55 -7.81 11.60
CA ILE A 84 -20.29 -7.08 11.74
C ILE A 84 -19.42 -7.43 10.56
N THR A 85 -18.98 -6.41 9.81
CA THR A 85 -18.04 -6.60 8.71
C THR A 85 -16.74 -5.88 9.06
N CYS A 86 -15.63 -6.60 8.97
CA CYS A 86 -14.31 -6.04 9.22
C CYS A 86 -13.23 -6.64 8.33
N HIS A 87 -12.11 -5.93 8.28
CA HIS A 87 -11.04 -6.16 7.34
C HIS A 87 -9.68 -6.05 8.04
N THR A 88 -8.85 -7.08 7.90
CA THR A 88 -7.43 -6.97 8.28
C THR A 88 -6.70 -6.13 7.24
N MET A 89 -5.48 -5.68 7.52
CA MET A 89 -4.65 -4.98 6.51
C MET A 89 -4.13 -5.92 5.40
N ARG A 90 -4.64 -7.16 5.33
CA ARG A 90 -4.37 -8.18 4.32
C ARG A 90 -5.69 -8.73 3.77
N ARG A 91 -6.58 -7.85 3.28
CA ARG A 91 -7.97 -8.17 2.90
C ARG A 91 -8.13 -9.31 1.91
N ALA A 92 -7.20 -9.45 0.97
CA ALA A 92 -7.08 -10.54 0.01
C ALA A 92 -5.71 -10.47 -0.67
N ARG A 93 -5.41 -11.40 -1.58
CA ARG A 93 -4.22 -11.33 -2.42
C ARG A 93 -4.41 -10.19 -3.43
N MET A 94 -3.76 -9.04 -3.18
CA MET A 94 -3.71 -7.97 -4.18
C MET A 94 -3.07 -8.49 -5.46
N ARG A 95 -3.72 -8.23 -6.60
CA ARG A 95 -3.14 -8.53 -7.90
C ARG A 95 -2.07 -7.49 -8.17
N ILE A 96 -0.83 -7.94 -8.26
CA ILE A 96 0.30 -7.10 -8.64
C ILE A 96 0.53 -7.33 -10.12
N GLU A 97 0.62 -6.25 -10.90
CA GLU A 97 0.93 -6.38 -12.32
C GLU A 97 2.38 -6.84 -12.49
N GLU A 98 2.56 -7.86 -13.33
CA GLU A 98 3.85 -8.49 -13.61
C GLU A 98 4.24 -8.33 -15.09
N SER A 99 3.30 -7.95 -15.97
CA SER A 99 3.57 -7.80 -17.42
C SER A 99 4.52 -6.66 -17.76
N GLY A 100 4.70 -5.69 -16.86
CA GLY A 100 5.64 -4.58 -16.99
C GLY A 100 7.05 -4.89 -16.53
N TRP A 101 7.34 -6.14 -16.12
CA TRP A 101 8.67 -6.54 -15.71
C TRP A 101 9.63 -6.48 -16.90
N ILE A 102 10.60 -5.58 -16.85
CA ILE A 102 11.73 -5.59 -17.76
C ILE A 102 12.59 -6.79 -17.35
N GLU A 103 12.59 -7.86 -18.16
CA GLU A 103 13.49 -8.98 -17.92
C GLU A 103 14.93 -8.45 -17.85
N THR A 104 15.64 -8.82 -16.79
CA THR A 104 17.02 -8.43 -16.52
C THR A 104 18.02 -8.90 -17.59
N ALA A 105 17.54 -9.58 -18.65
CA ALA A 105 18.33 -10.08 -19.76
C ALA A 105 19.14 -8.97 -20.49
N ASP A 106 18.71 -7.71 -20.38
CA ASP A 106 19.37 -6.56 -21.01
C ASP A 106 20.27 -5.74 -20.05
N VAL A 107 20.45 -6.17 -18.79
CA VAL A 107 21.27 -5.45 -17.79
C VAL A 107 22.40 -6.34 -17.28
N ASP A 108 23.64 -5.87 -17.39
CA ASP A 108 24.80 -6.51 -16.75
C ASP A 108 24.62 -6.46 -15.22
N LEU A 109 24.35 -7.61 -14.62
CA LEU A 109 24.14 -7.72 -13.18
C LEU A 109 25.43 -7.39 -12.42
N ALA A 110 25.37 -6.33 -11.62
CA ALA A 110 26.42 -5.91 -10.72
C ALA A 110 25.85 -5.60 -9.33
N PRO A 111 25.26 -6.60 -8.63
CA PRO A 111 24.77 -6.42 -7.27
C PRO A 111 25.91 -6.03 -6.33
N ALA A 112 25.61 -5.22 -5.32
CA ALA A 112 26.56 -4.90 -4.27
C ALA A 112 26.91 -6.14 -3.43
N VAL A 113 25.97 -7.07 -3.30
CA VAL A 113 26.17 -8.35 -2.62
C VAL A 113 26.78 -9.34 -3.60
N SER A 114 27.91 -9.93 -3.23
CA SER A 114 28.62 -10.92 -4.05
C SER A 114 29.18 -12.07 -3.22
N ARG A 115 29.73 -13.08 -3.89
CA ARG A 115 30.32 -14.26 -3.24
C ARG A 115 31.81 -14.38 -3.56
N ASP A 116 32.60 -14.64 -2.53
CA ASP A 116 34.00 -15.09 -2.65
C ASP A 116 34.20 -16.38 -1.86
N GLY A 117 34.19 -17.51 -2.58
CA GLY A 117 34.19 -18.85 -1.98
C GLY A 117 33.01 -19.05 -1.03
N GLY A 118 33.30 -19.24 0.26
CA GLY A 118 32.28 -19.40 1.31
C GLY A 118 31.82 -18.08 1.95
N TRP A 119 32.39 -16.94 1.56
CA TRP A 119 32.03 -15.62 2.08
C TRP A 119 31.00 -14.94 1.20
N VAL A 120 30.03 -14.30 1.85
CA VAL A 120 29.16 -13.28 1.27
C VAL A 120 29.80 -11.93 1.56
N LEU A 121 29.97 -11.13 0.52
CA LEU A 121 30.55 -9.80 0.56
C LEU A 121 29.46 -8.75 0.30
N LEU A 122 29.60 -7.56 0.86
CA LEU A 122 28.82 -6.37 0.53
C LEU A 122 29.80 -5.27 0.11
N ASP A 123 29.68 -4.78 -1.13
CA ASP A 123 30.64 -3.86 -1.77
C ASP A 123 32.11 -4.35 -1.67
N GLY A 124 32.30 -5.67 -1.76
CA GLY A 124 33.61 -6.32 -1.65
C GLY A 124 34.10 -6.58 -0.22
N GLU A 125 33.40 -6.10 0.81
CA GLU A 125 33.76 -6.31 2.21
C GLU A 125 33.08 -7.55 2.80
N PRO A 126 33.78 -8.43 3.55
CA PRO A 126 33.19 -9.63 4.14
C PRO A 126 32.04 -9.34 5.11
N LEU A 127 30.85 -9.88 4.80
CA LEU A 127 29.64 -9.73 5.60
C LEU A 127 29.41 -10.95 6.50
N THR A 128 29.36 -12.15 5.92
CA THR A 128 29.12 -13.41 6.64
C THR A 128 29.55 -14.64 5.83
N LYS A 129 29.63 -15.81 6.47
CA LYS A 129 29.75 -17.10 5.76
C LYS A 129 28.39 -17.78 5.70
N ASN A 130 27.83 -17.93 4.51
CA ASN A 130 26.58 -18.63 4.31
C ASN A 130 26.57 -19.28 2.92
N PRO A 131 26.35 -20.61 2.81
CA PRO A 131 26.26 -21.30 1.52
C PRO A 131 24.89 -21.13 0.83
N GLY A 132 23.90 -20.51 1.49
CA GLY A 132 22.58 -20.25 0.94
C GLY A 132 22.57 -19.23 -0.21
N PRO A 133 21.41 -19.04 -0.86
CA PRO A 133 21.24 -18.09 -1.97
C PRO A 133 21.59 -16.66 -1.56
N LEU A 134 21.97 -15.81 -2.51
CA LEU A 134 22.11 -14.37 -2.28
C LEU A 134 20.79 -13.69 -2.61
N LEU A 135 19.99 -13.38 -1.58
CA LEU A 135 18.69 -12.75 -1.79
C LEU A 135 18.71 -11.26 -1.45
N GLY A 136 17.86 -10.51 -2.15
CA GLY A 136 17.57 -9.12 -1.84
C GLY A 136 16.08 -8.83 -1.95
N ILE A 137 15.64 -7.72 -1.34
CA ILE A 137 14.25 -7.26 -1.41
C ILE A 137 14.21 -5.89 -2.06
N ALA A 138 13.34 -5.73 -3.07
CA ALA A 138 12.86 -4.43 -3.51
C ALA A 138 11.51 -4.14 -2.84
N LEU A 139 11.45 -3.08 -2.04
CA LEU A 139 10.29 -2.62 -1.30
C LEU A 139 9.77 -1.33 -1.93
N ASP A 140 8.55 -1.38 -2.45
CA ASP A 140 7.77 -0.20 -2.82
C ASP A 140 6.83 0.13 -1.65
N LEU A 141 7.08 1.27 -1.02
CA LEU A 141 6.40 1.75 0.18
C LEU A 141 5.45 2.90 -0.18
N GLY A 142 4.30 2.52 -0.72
CA GLY A 142 3.21 3.43 -1.03
C GLY A 142 2.41 3.85 0.21
N THR A 143 1.63 4.93 0.05
CA THR A 143 0.74 5.42 1.12
C THR A 143 -0.36 4.40 1.40
N THR A 144 -0.95 3.79 0.38
CA THR A 144 -2.06 2.83 0.54
C THR A 144 -1.60 1.38 0.50
N THR A 145 -0.59 1.08 -0.33
CA THR A 145 -0.14 -0.28 -0.60
C THR A 145 1.36 -0.41 -0.37
N VAL A 146 1.78 -1.52 0.20
CA VAL A 146 3.19 -1.89 0.36
C VAL A 146 3.45 -3.15 -0.44
N VAL A 147 4.46 -3.15 -1.31
CA VAL A 147 4.82 -4.28 -2.18
C VAL A 147 6.27 -4.67 -1.97
N LEU A 148 6.52 -5.97 -1.81
CA LEU A 148 7.83 -6.58 -1.64
C LEU A 148 8.07 -7.54 -2.78
N ARG A 149 9.21 -7.40 -3.47
CA ARG A 149 9.71 -8.38 -4.42
C ARG A 149 11.01 -8.97 -3.89
N LEU A 150 11.04 -10.28 -3.73
CA LEU A 150 12.23 -11.04 -3.36
C LEU A 150 12.97 -11.40 -4.64
N LEU A 151 14.26 -11.07 -4.71
CA LEU A 151 15.11 -11.32 -5.88
C LEU A 151 16.29 -12.20 -5.51
N ASP A 152 16.66 -13.08 -6.43
CA ASP A 152 17.96 -13.75 -6.44
C ASP A 152 18.99 -12.80 -7.08
N LEU A 153 19.97 -12.37 -6.30
CA LEU A 153 20.94 -11.36 -6.70
C LEU A 153 21.98 -11.89 -7.70
N GLU A 154 22.20 -13.20 -7.76
CA GLU A 154 23.15 -13.81 -8.70
C GLU A 154 22.55 -13.93 -10.11
N SER A 155 21.25 -14.23 -10.19
CA SER A 155 20.53 -14.42 -11.46
C SER A 155 19.64 -13.24 -11.86
N GLY A 156 19.36 -12.30 -10.96
CA GLY A 156 18.43 -11.20 -11.15
C GLY A 156 16.96 -11.61 -11.20
N LYS A 157 16.64 -12.89 -10.95
CA LYS A 157 15.27 -13.41 -11.07
C LYS A 157 14.44 -13.04 -9.84
N GLN A 158 13.19 -12.67 -10.10
CA GLN A 158 12.20 -12.58 -9.03
C GLN A 158 11.87 -13.99 -8.51
N VAL A 159 12.03 -14.18 -7.20
CA VAL A 159 11.76 -15.45 -6.49
C VAL A 159 10.34 -15.46 -5.94
N ALA A 160 9.92 -14.36 -5.33
CA ALA A 160 8.60 -14.24 -4.71
C ALA A 160 8.13 -12.78 -4.72
N THR A 161 6.83 -12.59 -4.52
CA THR A 161 6.23 -11.28 -4.35
C THR A 161 5.16 -11.34 -3.28
N ALA A 162 5.11 -10.33 -2.44
CA ALA A 162 4.09 -10.16 -1.41
C ALA A 162 3.64 -8.70 -1.36
N SER A 163 2.41 -8.47 -0.90
CA SER A 163 1.89 -7.12 -0.68
C SER A 163 0.83 -7.10 0.42
N PHE A 164 0.65 -5.93 1.02
CA PHE A 164 -0.37 -5.68 2.04
C PHE A 164 -0.79 -4.20 2.02
N GLU A 165 -1.98 -3.90 2.53
CA GLU A 165 -2.39 -2.50 2.73
C GLU A 165 -1.51 -1.87 3.79
N ASN A 166 -1.06 -0.64 3.55
CA ASN A 166 -0.18 0.05 4.48
C ASN A 166 -0.89 0.21 5.83
N PRO A 167 -0.38 -0.43 6.90
CA PRO A 167 -1.07 -0.49 8.18
C PRO A 167 -1.07 0.87 8.89
N GLN A 168 -0.36 1.88 8.36
CA GLN A 168 -0.37 3.25 8.86
C GLN A 168 -1.70 3.98 8.60
N ARG A 169 -2.64 3.37 7.85
CA ARG A 169 -3.94 3.95 7.51
C ARG A 169 -4.78 4.37 8.74
N PHE A 170 -4.60 3.72 9.90
CA PHE A 170 -5.25 4.17 11.15
C PHE A 170 -4.82 5.58 11.59
N GLY A 171 -3.61 6.02 11.19
CA GLY A 171 -3.10 7.36 11.48
C GLY A 171 -3.38 8.37 10.37
N GLY A 172 -4.06 7.97 9.29
CA GLY A 172 -4.41 8.87 8.19
C GLY A 172 -4.50 8.17 6.84
N SER A 173 -5.48 8.61 6.05
CA SER A 173 -5.68 8.17 4.66
C SER A 173 -4.62 8.72 3.70
N ASP A 174 -3.98 9.84 4.04
CA ASP A 174 -2.99 10.51 3.21
C ASP A 174 -1.71 10.86 3.99
N VAL A 175 -0.73 11.39 3.26
CA VAL A 175 0.58 11.77 3.78
C VAL A 175 0.49 12.88 4.85
N MET A 176 -0.36 13.88 4.66
CA MET A 176 -0.47 15.03 5.58
C MET A 176 -1.12 14.61 6.89
N ALA A 177 -2.17 13.79 6.83
CA ALA A 177 -2.80 13.21 8.00
C ALA A 177 -1.80 12.37 8.82
N ARG A 178 -0.94 11.60 8.15
CA ARG A 178 0.11 10.81 8.83
C ARG A 178 1.21 11.67 9.45
N ILE A 179 1.62 12.76 8.80
CA ILE A 179 2.57 13.72 9.39
C ILE A 179 1.98 14.33 10.66
N GLN A 180 0.71 14.74 10.61
CA GLN A 180 0.01 15.30 11.76
C GLN A 180 -0.09 14.25 12.88
N TYR A 181 -0.49 13.03 12.54
CA TYR A 181 -0.59 11.93 13.50
C TYR A 181 0.75 11.64 14.20
N ASP A 182 1.86 11.51 13.45
CA ASP A 182 3.18 11.24 14.04
C ASP A 182 3.68 12.41 14.91
N SER A 183 3.28 13.63 14.56
CA SER A 183 3.58 14.83 15.37
C SER A 183 2.80 14.85 16.68
N ASP A 184 1.53 14.42 16.67
CA ASP A 184 0.66 14.42 17.85
C ASP A 184 0.89 13.19 18.76
N HIS A 185 1.31 12.06 18.18
CA HIS A 185 1.45 10.79 18.88
C HIS A 185 2.92 10.40 19.07
N PRO A 186 3.48 10.56 20.28
CA PRO A 186 4.87 10.20 20.52
C PRO A 186 5.10 8.68 20.44
N GLY A 187 6.34 8.29 20.17
CA GLY A 187 6.78 6.90 20.24
C GLY A 187 6.80 6.15 18.89
N ARG A 188 6.74 6.89 17.77
CA ARG A 188 6.93 6.39 16.40
C ARG A 188 6.03 5.22 16.06
N LEU A 189 4.75 5.37 16.39
CA LEU A 189 3.80 4.25 16.28
C LEU A 189 3.62 3.82 14.82
N LEU A 190 3.53 4.78 13.89
CA LEU A 190 3.45 4.49 12.45
C LEU A 190 4.66 3.70 11.95
N GLN A 191 5.87 4.06 12.38
CA GLN A 191 7.09 3.31 12.04
C GLN A 191 7.02 1.87 12.58
N ARG A 192 6.72 1.73 13.88
CA ARG A 192 6.73 0.42 14.55
C ARG A 192 5.69 -0.53 13.97
N THR A 193 4.50 -0.04 13.68
CA THR A 193 3.45 -0.84 13.02
C THR A 193 3.90 -1.26 11.63
N LEU A 194 4.45 -0.35 10.83
CA LEU A 194 4.96 -0.68 9.49
C LEU A 194 6.07 -1.74 9.54
N LEU A 195 7.08 -1.56 10.39
CA LEU A 195 8.18 -2.52 10.53
C LEU A 195 7.71 -3.89 11.02
N SER A 196 6.70 -3.95 11.89
CA SER A 196 6.10 -5.21 12.32
C SER A 196 5.41 -5.93 11.17
N TYR A 197 4.58 -5.24 10.38
CA TYR A 197 3.94 -5.83 9.20
C TYR A 197 4.94 -6.29 8.15
N LEU A 198 6.02 -5.52 7.93
CA LEU A 198 7.13 -5.92 7.07
C LEU A 198 7.82 -7.19 7.60
N ALA A 199 8.06 -7.29 8.91
CA ALA A 199 8.67 -8.47 9.51
C ALA A 199 7.82 -9.72 9.27
N HIS A 200 6.52 -9.67 9.61
CA HIS A 200 5.58 -10.77 9.31
C HIS A 200 5.58 -11.10 7.83
N CYS A 201 5.58 -10.10 6.95
CA CYS A 201 5.58 -10.31 5.50
C CYS A 201 6.85 -11.00 4.99
N ILE A 202 8.01 -10.68 5.55
CA ILE A 202 9.28 -11.29 5.16
C ILE A 202 9.39 -12.71 5.72
N GLU A 203 8.91 -12.95 6.94
CA GLU A 203 8.86 -14.29 7.54
C GLU A 203 7.91 -15.24 6.81
N ASP A 204 6.85 -14.70 6.19
CA ASP A 204 5.91 -15.46 5.36
C ASP A 204 6.46 -15.82 3.97
N LEU A 205 7.62 -15.26 3.56
CA LEU A 205 8.27 -15.63 2.29
C LEU A 205 8.89 -17.03 2.43
N ASP A 206 8.76 -17.86 1.39
CA ASP A 206 9.33 -19.21 1.32
C ASP A 206 10.87 -19.18 1.09
N CYS A 207 11.59 -18.59 2.04
CA CYS A 207 13.05 -18.48 2.04
C CYS A 207 13.59 -18.42 3.48
N ASP A 208 14.89 -18.64 3.67
CA ASP A 208 15.56 -18.35 4.95
C ASP A 208 15.86 -16.85 5.03
N PRO A 209 15.27 -16.07 5.96
CA PRO A 209 15.53 -14.64 6.05
C PRO A 209 17.01 -14.31 6.26
N ALA A 210 17.81 -15.20 6.86
CA ALA A 210 19.25 -14.98 7.04
C ALA A 210 20.06 -14.95 5.72
N THR A 211 19.41 -15.28 4.61
CA THR A 211 19.96 -15.22 3.24
C THR A 211 19.58 -13.94 2.49
N ILE A 212 18.81 -13.05 3.12
CA ILE A 212 18.51 -11.70 2.62
C ILE A 212 19.63 -10.75 3.06
N TYR A 213 20.36 -10.19 2.11
CA TYR A 213 21.56 -9.37 2.37
C TYR A 213 21.39 -7.89 2.03
N GLU A 214 20.38 -7.53 1.23
CA GLU A 214 20.12 -6.16 0.83
C GLU A 214 18.61 -5.91 0.68
N ILE A 215 18.16 -4.75 1.15
CA ILE A 215 16.77 -4.30 1.04
C ILE A 215 16.80 -2.86 0.50
N ILE A 216 16.22 -2.65 -0.68
CA ILE A 216 16.06 -1.33 -1.29
C ILE A 216 14.63 -0.85 -1.05
N VAL A 217 14.48 0.37 -0.56
CA VAL A 217 13.20 1.00 -0.23
C VAL A 217 12.97 2.20 -1.14
N ALA A 218 11.96 2.09 -2.00
CA ALA A 218 11.36 3.18 -2.76
C ALA A 218 10.04 3.58 -2.10
N GLY A 219 9.66 4.84 -2.21
CA GLY A 219 8.44 5.38 -1.61
C GLY A 219 8.52 6.88 -1.47
N ASN A 220 7.37 7.51 -1.26
CA ASN A 220 7.33 8.96 -1.12
C ASN A 220 8.11 9.43 0.12
N THR A 221 8.43 10.72 0.17
CA THR A 221 9.28 11.33 1.20
C THR A 221 8.88 10.94 2.61
N THR A 222 7.59 11.09 2.94
CA THR A 222 7.08 10.80 4.29
C THR A 222 7.15 9.32 4.60
N MET A 223 6.74 8.46 3.65
CA MET A 223 6.73 7.02 3.87
C MET A 223 8.14 6.48 4.14
N ARG A 224 9.11 6.88 3.30
CA ARG A 224 10.51 6.50 3.52
C ARG A 224 11.01 7.02 4.87
N ASP A 225 10.80 8.30 5.17
CA ASP A 225 11.32 8.90 6.40
C ASP A 225 10.71 8.27 7.66
N LEU A 226 9.41 7.94 7.65
CA LEU A 226 8.75 7.17 8.71
C LEU A 226 9.40 5.81 8.89
N LEU A 227 9.69 5.06 7.81
CA LEU A 227 10.34 3.74 7.90
C LEU A 227 11.71 3.82 8.59
N PHE A 228 12.51 4.84 8.26
CA PHE A 228 13.82 5.07 8.88
C PHE A 228 13.74 5.79 10.24
N GLY A 229 12.54 6.21 10.67
CA GLY A 229 12.30 6.85 11.95
C GLY A 229 12.90 8.25 12.03
N LEU A 230 12.89 8.97 10.91
CA LEU A 230 13.19 10.39 10.85
C LEU A 230 11.96 11.20 11.25
N ASP A 231 12.19 12.44 11.68
CA ASP A 231 11.12 13.40 11.91
C ASP A 231 10.51 13.85 10.58
N VAL A 232 9.19 13.70 10.44
CA VAL A 232 8.43 14.06 9.23
C VAL A 232 7.68 15.38 9.36
N SER A 233 7.73 16.05 10.53
CA SER A 233 7.02 17.32 10.75
C SER A 233 7.40 18.40 9.73
N SER A 234 8.68 18.45 9.36
CA SER A 234 9.25 19.39 8.38
C SER A 234 8.74 19.18 6.94
N VAL A 235 8.27 17.98 6.59
CA VAL A 235 7.66 17.70 5.28
C VAL A 235 6.27 18.35 5.19
N GLY A 236 5.56 18.50 6.31
CA GLY A 236 4.22 19.12 6.36
C GLY A 236 4.24 20.65 6.54
N GLN A 237 5.40 21.25 6.74
CA GLN A 237 5.53 22.68 7.03
C GLN A 237 6.49 23.35 6.05
N ARG A 238 6.12 24.54 5.55
CA ARG A 238 6.97 25.31 4.64
C ARG A 238 8.41 25.42 5.19
N PRO A 239 9.45 25.01 4.43
CA PRO A 239 9.48 24.81 2.96
C PRO A 239 9.12 23.40 2.44
N TYR A 240 8.47 22.55 3.23
CA TYR A 240 7.96 21.21 2.89
C TYR A 240 9.08 20.25 2.49
N ARG A 241 10.06 20.07 3.37
CA ARG A 241 11.28 19.31 3.05
C ARG A 241 11.62 18.33 4.14
N SER A 242 12.19 17.20 3.74
CA SER A 242 12.76 16.23 4.67
C SER A 242 13.97 16.83 5.41
N THR A 243 14.21 16.34 6.61
CA THR A 243 15.47 16.58 7.34
C THR A 243 16.70 16.23 6.50
N THR A 244 16.59 15.20 5.65
CA THR A 244 17.68 14.80 4.75
C THR A 244 17.97 15.83 3.65
N GLU A 245 16.95 16.53 3.15
CA GLU A 245 17.11 17.63 2.19
C GLU A 245 17.77 18.83 2.86
N HIS A 246 17.33 19.18 4.07
CA HIS A 246 17.94 20.26 4.85
C HIS A 246 19.42 20.00 5.16
N GLU A 247 19.77 18.76 5.50
CA GLU A 247 21.16 18.36 5.72
C GLU A 247 21.98 18.37 4.42
N LEU A 248 21.37 18.02 3.28
CA LEU A 248 22.04 18.11 1.98
C LEU A 248 22.35 19.57 1.61
N GLU A 249 21.37 20.47 1.77
CA GLU A 249 21.54 21.90 1.46
C GLU A 249 22.56 22.59 2.38
N SER A 250 22.65 22.16 3.63
CA SER A 250 23.65 22.65 4.59
C SER A 250 25.02 21.98 4.44
N GLY A 251 25.18 21.04 3.51
CA GLY A 251 26.43 20.33 3.26
C GLY A 251 26.79 19.30 4.34
N LEU A 252 25.86 18.95 5.23
CA LEU A 252 26.03 17.93 6.27
C LEU A 252 25.99 16.51 5.71
N ARG A 253 25.37 16.31 4.54
CA ARG A 253 25.38 15.04 3.81
C ARG A 253 25.55 15.24 2.30
N LYS A 254 25.93 14.17 1.60
CA LYS A 254 26.19 14.16 0.15
C LYS A 254 24.97 13.75 -0.71
N SER A 255 24.00 13.08 -0.10
CA SER A 255 22.80 12.58 -0.77
C SER A 255 21.67 12.50 0.25
N THR A 256 20.43 12.69 -0.18
CA THR A 256 19.23 12.44 0.64
C THR A 256 18.97 10.95 0.90
N GLY A 257 19.65 10.05 0.18
CA GLY A 257 19.57 8.61 0.45
C GLY A 257 19.96 8.29 1.89
N ILE A 258 19.30 7.29 2.47
CA ILE A 258 19.50 6.88 3.87
C ILE A 258 19.91 5.42 3.88
N GLU A 259 20.87 5.08 4.73
CA GLU A 259 21.30 3.70 4.93
C GLU A 259 21.13 3.29 6.39
N SER A 260 20.65 2.07 6.60
CA SER A 260 20.57 1.40 7.90
C SER A 260 20.91 -0.08 7.74
N THR A 261 20.84 -0.83 8.84
CA THR A 261 20.96 -2.29 8.80
C THR A 261 19.65 -2.94 9.20
N ALA A 262 19.40 -4.16 8.73
CA ALA A 262 18.23 -4.93 9.13
C ALA A 262 18.12 -5.06 10.65
N LYS A 263 19.25 -5.24 11.36
CA LYS A 263 19.27 -5.26 12.84
C LYS A 263 18.79 -3.97 13.48
N LYS A 264 19.17 -2.79 12.95
CA LYS A 264 18.73 -1.49 13.49
C LYS A 264 17.22 -1.29 13.28
N LEU A 265 16.70 -1.73 12.15
CA LEU A 265 15.28 -1.68 11.81
C LEU A 265 14.47 -2.87 12.34
N ARG A 266 15.14 -3.85 12.97
CA ARG A 266 14.53 -5.09 13.49
C ARG A 266 13.78 -5.90 12.42
N LEU A 267 14.27 -5.86 11.18
CA LEU A 267 13.74 -6.67 10.09
C LEU A 267 14.38 -8.07 10.13
N PRO A 268 13.60 -9.14 9.84
CA PRO A 268 14.11 -10.49 9.70
C PRO A 268 14.90 -10.59 8.40
N ALA A 269 16.22 -10.43 8.50
CA ALA A 269 17.17 -10.58 7.41
C ALA A 269 18.55 -10.98 8.00
N CYS A 270 19.59 -11.08 7.18
CA CYS A 270 20.95 -11.08 7.72
C CYS A 270 21.13 -9.83 8.62
N PRO A 271 21.63 -9.92 9.87
CA PRO A 271 21.65 -8.78 10.78
C PRO A 271 22.40 -7.54 10.26
N GLN A 272 23.43 -7.76 9.44
CA GLN A 272 24.22 -6.71 8.79
C GLN A 272 23.75 -6.41 7.36
N ALA A 273 22.64 -7.02 6.91
CA ALA A 273 22.03 -6.70 5.64
C ALA A 273 21.80 -5.20 5.54
N ARG A 274 22.18 -4.65 4.40
CA ARG A 274 22.03 -3.23 4.11
C ARG A 274 20.58 -2.92 3.80
N VAL A 275 20.04 -1.87 4.40
CA VAL A 275 18.71 -1.34 4.08
C VAL A 275 18.88 0.09 3.59
N ILE A 276 18.60 0.34 2.31
CA ILE A 276 18.76 1.66 1.69
C ILE A 276 17.39 2.24 1.37
N GLY A 277 17.14 3.46 1.84
CA GLY A 277 16.09 4.33 1.33
C GLY A 277 16.66 5.13 0.17
N LEU A 278 16.02 5.03 -0.99
CA LEU A 278 16.47 5.72 -2.20
C LEU A 278 16.44 7.26 -2.00
N PRO A 279 17.27 8.02 -2.75
CA PRO A 279 17.32 9.47 -2.68
C PRO A 279 15.98 10.14 -3.01
N LEU A 280 15.71 11.28 -2.39
CA LEU A 280 14.62 12.17 -2.74
C LEU A 280 14.91 12.94 -4.02
N VAL A 281 13.84 13.28 -4.74
CA VAL A 281 13.87 14.33 -5.74
C VAL A 281 13.72 15.69 -5.05
N SER A 282 12.57 15.97 -4.44
CA SER A 282 12.39 17.12 -3.53
C SER A 282 11.00 17.13 -2.88
N GLY A 283 10.91 17.61 -1.64
CA GLY A 283 9.65 17.87 -0.94
C GLY A 283 8.71 16.68 -0.93
N HIS A 284 7.57 16.74 -1.61
CA HIS A 284 6.63 15.61 -1.72
C HIS A 284 6.96 14.62 -2.84
N VAL A 285 7.85 14.96 -3.78
CA VAL A 285 8.33 14.05 -4.83
C VAL A 285 9.44 13.18 -4.24
N GLY A 286 9.09 11.94 -3.95
CA GLY A 286 9.92 11.05 -3.16
C GLY A 286 10.86 10.17 -3.97
N ALA A 287 11.20 9.04 -3.36
CA ALA A 287 12.18 8.09 -3.87
C ALA A 287 11.56 7.05 -4.82
N ASP A 288 10.24 6.86 -4.74
CA ASP A 288 9.39 6.22 -5.75
C ASP A 288 9.56 6.88 -7.12
N ALA A 289 9.41 8.20 -7.20
CA ALA A 289 9.62 8.96 -8.43
C ALA A 289 11.04 8.78 -8.99
N ALA A 290 12.05 8.78 -8.11
CA ALA A 290 13.44 8.53 -8.50
C ALA A 290 13.64 7.10 -9.04
N ALA A 291 12.98 6.11 -8.44
CA ALA A 291 13.01 4.72 -8.91
C ALA A 291 12.35 4.59 -10.29
N CYS A 292 11.20 5.23 -10.52
CA CYS A 292 10.55 5.25 -11.83
C CYS A 292 11.43 5.89 -12.91
N LEU A 293 12.08 7.02 -12.61
CA LEU A 293 13.00 7.66 -13.56
C LEU A 293 14.18 6.76 -13.95
N LEU A 294 14.73 6.02 -12.98
CA LEU A 294 15.79 5.05 -13.24
C LEU A 294 15.28 3.89 -14.10
N ALA A 295 14.11 3.33 -13.77
CA ALA A 295 13.53 2.18 -14.47
C ALA A 295 13.18 2.49 -15.93
N VAL A 296 12.68 3.69 -16.24
CA VAL A 296 12.34 4.11 -17.60
C VAL A 296 13.59 4.58 -18.39
N GLY A 297 14.72 4.81 -17.72
CA GLY A 297 15.94 5.27 -18.38
C GLY A 297 15.83 6.70 -18.94
N LEU A 298 14.94 7.54 -18.39
CA LEU A 298 14.81 8.94 -18.84
C LEU A 298 15.99 9.81 -18.42
N ALA A 299 16.76 9.38 -17.42
CA ALA A 299 17.96 10.07 -16.99
C ALA A 299 19.01 10.09 -18.11
N GLY A 300 19.13 11.24 -18.79
CA GLY A 300 20.08 11.42 -19.90
C GLY A 300 19.47 11.27 -21.30
N SER A 301 18.17 10.98 -21.41
CA SER A 301 17.47 11.03 -22.69
C SER A 301 17.19 12.48 -23.11
N GLU A 302 17.31 12.78 -24.41
CA GLU A 302 16.87 14.06 -25.00
C GLU A 302 15.39 14.04 -25.44
N ASP A 303 14.73 12.88 -25.34
CA ASP A 303 13.35 12.70 -25.78
C ASP A 303 12.38 13.49 -24.91
N LEU A 304 11.37 14.06 -25.55
CA LEU A 304 10.23 14.64 -24.86
C LEU A 304 9.34 13.51 -24.34
N ALA A 305 9.36 13.29 -23.02
CA ALA A 305 8.60 12.24 -22.36
C ALA A 305 7.96 12.76 -21.08
N ALA A 306 6.83 12.18 -20.69
CA ALA A 306 6.19 12.43 -19.42
C ALA A 306 5.88 11.11 -18.72
N ILE A 307 6.22 11.03 -17.44
CA ILE A 307 5.82 9.97 -16.52
C ILE A 307 4.78 10.57 -15.59
N MET A 308 3.65 9.89 -15.46
CA MET A 308 2.59 10.25 -14.52
C MET A 308 2.35 9.05 -13.62
N ASP A 309 2.68 9.20 -12.34
CA ASP A 309 2.32 8.25 -11.29
C ASP A 309 1.01 8.73 -10.68
N ILE A 310 -0.01 7.88 -10.70
CA ILE A 310 -1.36 8.21 -10.27
C ILE A 310 -1.69 7.35 -9.06
N GLY A 311 -1.66 7.97 -7.89
CA GLY A 311 -2.21 7.41 -6.66
C GLY A 311 -2.84 8.52 -5.82
N THR A 312 -2.83 8.32 -4.50
CA THR A 312 -3.30 9.29 -3.50
C THR A 312 -2.69 10.68 -3.74
N ASN A 313 -1.41 10.71 -4.12
CA ASN A 313 -0.79 11.84 -4.77
C ASN A 313 -0.52 11.49 -6.23
N THR A 314 -0.57 12.49 -7.09
CA THR A 314 -0.19 12.35 -8.49
C THR A 314 1.13 13.06 -8.73
N GLU A 315 2.15 12.30 -9.11
CA GLU A 315 3.46 12.82 -9.49
C GLU A 315 3.57 12.88 -11.02
N LEU A 316 3.90 14.06 -11.55
CA LEU A 316 4.19 14.26 -12.96
C LEU A 316 5.66 14.62 -13.12
N ILE A 317 6.36 13.85 -13.94
CA ILE A 317 7.75 14.12 -14.31
C ILE A 317 7.84 14.29 -15.82
N VAL A 318 8.31 15.44 -16.27
CA VAL A 318 8.48 15.76 -17.69
C VAL A 318 9.97 15.89 -18.01
N ASN A 319 10.43 15.08 -18.95
CA ASN A 319 11.75 15.19 -19.55
C ASN A 319 11.68 15.98 -20.86
N GLY A 320 12.58 16.95 -21.05
CA GLY A 320 12.72 17.65 -22.32
C GLY A 320 13.67 18.84 -22.25
N GLY A 321 14.36 19.12 -23.36
CA GLY A 321 15.26 20.28 -23.46
C GLY A 321 16.45 20.22 -22.50
N GLY A 322 16.94 19.02 -22.19
CA GLY A 322 18.05 18.79 -21.26
C GLY A 322 17.71 19.04 -19.80
N ARG A 323 16.41 19.01 -19.43
CA ARG A 323 15.93 19.20 -18.06
C ARG A 323 14.86 18.19 -17.71
N LEU A 324 14.80 17.87 -16.43
CA LEU A 324 13.70 17.14 -15.80
C LEU A 324 12.94 18.12 -14.91
N LEU A 325 11.62 18.18 -15.09
CA LEU A 325 10.72 18.91 -14.23
C LEU A 325 9.81 17.92 -13.51
N ALA A 326 9.71 18.03 -12.19
CA ALA A 326 8.83 17.19 -11.38
C ALA A 326 7.86 18.05 -10.58
N ALA A 327 6.62 17.59 -10.46
CA ALA A 327 5.60 18.17 -9.61
C ALA A 327 4.79 17.05 -8.95
N SER A 328 4.28 17.30 -7.75
CA SER A 328 3.33 16.44 -7.06
C SER A 328 2.06 17.25 -6.77
N CYS A 329 0.90 16.64 -6.99
CA CYS A 329 -0.41 17.24 -6.74
C CYS A 329 -1.23 16.28 -5.86
N PRO A 330 -1.92 16.78 -4.83
CA PRO A 330 -2.95 15.99 -4.17
C PRO A 330 -4.04 15.64 -5.20
N ALA A 331 -4.35 14.34 -5.34
CA ALA A 331 -5.45 13.87 -6.18
C ALA A 331 -6.53 13.17 -5.34
N GLY A 332 -6.14 12.62 -4.19
CA GLY A 332 -7.05 11.84 -3.35
C GLY A 332 -7.15 10.38 -3.82
N PRO A 333 -7.77 9.50 -3.02
CA PRO A 333 -7.73 8.07 -3.25
C PRO A 333 -8.83 7.56 -4.21
N ALA A 334 -9.47 8.44 -5.00
CA ALA A 334 -10.64 8.09 -5.80
C ALA A 334 -10.39 6.90 -6.76
N PHE A 335 -9.26 6.92 -7.47
CA PHE A 335 -8.85 5.81 -8.35
C PHE A 335 -8.30 4.59 -7.59
N GLU A 336 -8.05 4.70 -6.29
CA GLU A 336 -7.75 3.57 -5.41
C GLU A 336 -9.03 2.95 -4.81
N GLY A 337 -10.20 3.50 -5.18
CA GLY A 337 -11.51 3.12 -4.65
C GLY A 337 -11.89 3.81 -3.34
N GLY A 338 -11.06 4.72 -2.82
CA GLY A 338 -11.36 5.50 -1.63
C GLY A 338 -12.30 6.68 -1.93
N ALA A 339 -13.15 7.05 -0.97
CA ALA A 339 -14.15 8.12 -1.11
C ALA A 339 -15.18 7.92 -2.24
N ILE A 340 -15.29 6.69 -2.76
CA ILE A 340 -16.28 6.28 -3.75
C ILE A 340 -17.22 5.26 -3.11
N SER A 341 -18.53 5.45 -3.27
CA SER A 341 -19.59 4.71 -2.54
C SER A 341 -19.50 3.20 -2.69
N CYS A 342 -19.26 2.72 -3.91
CA CYS A 342 -18.99 1.31 -4.21
C CYS A 342 -17.54 1.10 -4.68
N GLY A 343 -16.64 2.02 -4.37
CA GLY A 343 -15.23 1.91 -4.70
C GLY A 343 -14.55 0.89 -3.81
N MET A 344 -13.63 0.12 -4.39
CA MET A 344 -12.76 -0.78 -3.63
C MET A 344 -11.40 -0.93 -4.31
N PRO A 345 -10.35 -1.32 -3.58
CA PRO A 345 -9.06 -1.65 -4.21
C PRO A 345 -9.21 -2.81 -5.22
N GLY A 346 -8.24 -2.95 -6.12
CA GLY A 346 -8.19 -4.03 -7.13
C GLY A 346 -7.98 -5.43 -6.52
N LEU A 347 -9.01 -5.94 -5.85
CA LEU A 347 -9.08 -7.22 -5.15
C LEU A 347 -10.13 -8.13 -5.81
N GLU A 348 -10.12 -9.40 -5.44
CA GLU A 348 -11.18 -10.34 -5.83
C GLU A 348 -12.57 -9.77 -5.51
N GLY A 349 -13.50 -9.88 -6.47
CA GLY A 349 -14.83 -9.28 -6.38
C GLY A 349 -14.93 -7.84 -6.90
N ALA A 350 -13.81 -7.16 -7.19
CA ALA A 350 -13.84 -5.83 -7.79
C ALA A 350 -14.09 -5.89 -9.30
N ILE A 351 -14.94 -5.00 -9.80
CA ILE A 351 -15.11 -4.80 -11.24
C ILE A 351 -13.88 -4.07 -11.78
N GLU A 352 -13.14 -4.71 -12.70
CA GLU A 352 -11.92 -4.16 -13.33
C GLU A 352 -12.14 -3.62 -14.73
N SER A 353 -13.23 -4.02 -15.39
CA SER A 353 -13.53 -3.58 -16.75
C SER A 353 -15.02 -3.48 -16.99
N VAL A 354 -15.43 -2.46 -17.74
CA VAL A 354 -16.82 -2.19 -18.12
C VAL A 354 -16.90 -1.87 -19.61
N ARG A 355 -17.91 -2.42 -20.29
CA ARG A 355 -18.22 -2.17 -21.70
C ARG A 355 -19.72 -2.02 -21.90
N ILE A 356 -20.13 -1.02 -22.66
CA ILE A 356 -21.50 -0.77 -23.12
C ILE A 356 -21.50 -0.90 -24.65
N ASP A 357 -22.19 -1.87 -25.23
CA ASP A 357 -22.21 -2.02 -26.70
C ASP A 357 -23.07 -0.94 -27.39
N ALA A 358 -23.16 -1.01 -28.72
CA ALA A 358 -23.92 -0.04 -29.52
C ALA A 358 -25.43 -0.14 -29.28
N GLU A 359 -25.91 -1.32 -28.88
CA GLU A 359 -27.29 -1.62 -28.52
C GLU A 359 -27.63 -1.17 -27.09
N GLY A 360 -26.61 -0.77 -26.31
CA GLY A 360 -26.73 -0.28 -24.94
C GLY A 360 -26.68 -1.38 -23.88
N SER A 361 -26.30 -2.61 -24.24
CA SER A 361 -26.07 -3.72 -23.31
C SER A 361 -24.76 -3.51 -22.56
N LEU A 362 -24.80 -3.71 -21.24
CA LEU A 362 -23.64 -3.55 -20.36
C LEU A 362 -23.05 -4.92 -20.03
N SER A 363 -21.73 -5.02 -20.11
CA SER A 363 -20.95 -6.17 -19.65
C SER A 363 -19.77 -5.69 -18.81
N TYR A 364 -19.35 -6.50 -17.85
CA TYR A 364 -18.21 -6.19 -16.99
C TYR A 364 -17.39 -7.44 -16.68
N LYS A 365 -16.14 -7.23 -16.26
CA LYS A 365 -15.25 -8.27 -15.72
C LYS A 365 -14.99 -7.99 -14.25
N VAL A 366 -15.06 -9.06 -13.46
CA VAL A 366 -14.75 -9.06 -12.03
C VAL A 366 -13.40 -9.73 -11.84
N ILE A 367 -12.56 -9.17 -10.97
CA ILE A 367 -11.28 -9.78 -10.60
C ILE A 367 -11.55 -11.08 -9.84
N GLY A 368 -10.83 -12.14 -10.21
CA GLY A 368 -10.92 -13.46 -9.59
C GLY A 368 -11.98 -14.36 -10.21
N ASP A 369 -12.31 -15.45 -9.53
CA ASP A 369 -13.26 -16.47 -10.00
C ASP A 369 -14.68 -16.25 -9.47
N SER A 370 -14.88 -15.27 -8.59
CA SER A 370 -16.19 -14.94 -8.03
C SER A 370 -17.13 -14.38 -9.10
N PRO A 371 -18.34 -14.95 -9.25
CA PRO A 371 -19.36 -14.40 -10.15
C PRO A 371 -20.02 -13.14 -9.59
N ARG A 372 -19.77 -12.77 -8.32
CA ARG A 372 -20.44 -11.66 -7.64
C ARG A 372 -19.49 -10.48 -7.50
N ALA A 373 -19.93 -9.32 -8.02
CA ALA A 373 -19.25 -8.06 -7.82
C ALA A 373 -19.54 -7.49 -6.43
N GLU A 374 -18.49 -7.08 -5.71
CA GLU A 374 -18.59 -6.43 -4.40
C GLU A 374 -18.37 -4.91 -4.49
N GLY A 375 -17.76 -4.44 -5.59
CA GLY A 375 -17.47 -3.02 -5.82
C GLY A 375 -16.74 -2.79 -7.14
N ILE A 376 -16.22 -1.59 -7.34
CA ILE A 376 -15.54 -1.15 -8.56
C ILE A 376 -14.13 -0.68 -8.20
N CYS A 377 -13.10 -1.20 -8.87
CA CYS A 377 -11.73 -0.73 -8.70
C CYS A 377 -11.38 0.39 -9.69
N GLY A 378 -10.21 1.03 -9.51
CA GLY A 378 -9.78 2.17 -10.31
C GLY A 378 -9.93 2.02 -11.82
N SER A 379 -9.47 0.89 -12.38
CA SER A 379 -9.62 0.64 -13.83
C SER A 379 -11.09 0.52 -14.24
N GLY A 380 -11.91 -0.13 -13.42
CA GLY A 380 -13.35 -0.23 -13.63
C GLY A 380 -14.04 1.13 -13.56
N LEU A 381 -13.63 2.01 -12.63
CA LEU A 381 -14.16 3.38 -12.50
C LEU A 381 -13.81 4.22 -13.74
N VAL A 382 -12.56 4.18 -14.20
CA VAL A 382 -12.12 4.88 -15.42
C VAL A 382 -12.88 4.40 -16.64
N GLU A 383 -13.00 3.08 -16.83
CA GLU A 383 -13.75 2.53 -17.96
C GLU A 383 -15.25 2.84 -17.88
N LEU A 384 -15.86 2.75 -16.71
CA LEU A 384 -17.27 3.09 -16.52
C LEU A 384 -17.55 4.56 -16.86
N LEU A 385 -16.73 5.51 -16.37
CA LEU A 385 -16.85 6.92 -16.74
C LEU A 385 -16.73 7.13 -18.25
N GLY A 386 -15.74 6.50 -18.88
CA GLY A 386 -15.53 6.56 -20.32
C GLY A 386 -16.72 6.03 -21.11
N GLU A 387 -17.29 4.89 -20.69
CA GLU A 387 -18.42 4.26 -21.35
C GLU A 387 -19.73 5.04 -21.14
N LEU A 388 -19.95 5.63 -19.97
CA LEU A 388 -21.10 6.50 -19.72
C LEU A 388 -21.05 7.77 -20.58
N LEU A 389 -19.88 8.40 -20.71
CA LEU A 389 -19.68 9.53 -21.64
C LEU A 389 -19.90 9.11 -23.09
N ARG A 390 -19.28 8.01 -23.52
CA ARG A 390 -19.31 7.54 -24.91
C ARG A 390 -20.71 7.12 -25.35
N SER A 391 -21.48 6.51 -24.46
CA SER A 391 -22.86 6.08 -24.71
C SER A 391 -23.90 7.18 -24.53
N GLY A 392 -23.48 8.39 -24.14
CA GLY A 392 -24.38 9.53 -23.90
C GLY A 392 -25.29 9.35 -22.69
N ARG A 393 -24.92 8.47 -21.74
CA ARG A 393 -25.62 8.28 -20.46
C ARG A 393 -25.15 9.27 -19.38
N MET A 394 -24.01 9.91 -19.62
CA MET A 394 -23.46 10.99 -18.82
C MET A 394 -23.00 12.13 -19.74
N ASP A 395 -23.21 13.37 -19.32
CA ASP A 395 -22.72 14.54 -20.03
C ASP A 395 -21.27 14.91 -19.62
N ARG A 396 -20.71 15.94 -20.26
CA ARG A 396 -19.34 16.42 -19.98
C ARG A 396 -19.17 17.09 -18.61
N LEU A 397 -20.26 17.36 -17.91
CA LEU A 397 -20.27 17.94 -16.56
C LEU A 397 -20.45 16.85 -15.48
N GLY A 398 -20.50 15.58 -15.88
CA GLY A 398 -20.69 14.45 -14.97
C GLY A 398 -22.15 14.22 -14.56
N ARG A 399 -23.13 14.79 -15.28
CA ARG A 399 -24.56 14.56 -14.99
C ARG A 399 -25.10 13.37 -15.75
N LEU A 400 -25.87 12.54 -15.06
CA LEU A 400 -26.56 11.40 -15.67
C LEU A 400 -27.80 11.89 -16.44
N THR A 401 -28.00 11.33 -17.64
CA THR A 401 -29.02 11.86 -18.57
C THR A 401 -30.45 11.39 -18.29
N ASN A 402 -30.63 10.47 -17.36
CA ASN A 402 -31.92 9.87 -17.00
C ASN A 402 -32.57 10.50 -15.77
N GLU A 403 -32.09 11.67 -15.32
CA GLU A 403 -32.51 12.36 -14.07
C GLU A 403 -32.36 11.50 -12.80
N ALA A 404 -31.61 10.40 -12.86
CA ALA A 404 -31.23 9.63 -11.68
C ALA A 404 -30.02 10.26 -10.99
N ASP A 405 -29.91 10.08 -9.69
CA ASP A 405 -28.75 10.47 -8.87
C ASP A 405 -27.61 9.45 -8.93
N ARG A 406 -27.89 8.24 -9.44
CA ARG A 406 -26.93 7.15 -9.58
C ARG A 406 -27.20 6.23 -10.76
N PHE A 407 -26.12 5.63 -11.25
CA PHE A 407 -26.10 4.59 -12.26
C PHE A 407 -25.89 3.22 -11.61
N GLU A 408 -26.94 2.40 -11.59
CA GLU A 408 -26.87 1.00 -11.11
C GLU A 408 -26.18 0.12 -12.15
N LEU A 409 -25.25 -0.75 -11.73
CA LEU A 409 -24.67 -1.77 -12.61
C LEU A 409 -25.59 -2.99 -12.65
N PRO A 410 -26.29 -3.26 -13.77
CA PRO A 410 -27.25 -4.36 -13.85
C PRO A 410 -26.57 -5.71 -13.66
N GLY A 411 -27.20 -6.62 -12.92
CA GLY A 411 -26.64 -7.94 -12.62
C GLY A 411 -25.75 -7.99 -11.37
N THR A 412 -25.60 -6.86 -10.68
CA THR A 412 -25.00 -6.79 -9.33
C THR A 412 -26.10 -6.64 -8.27
N ASP A 413 -25.84 -7.07 -7.04
CA ASP A 413 -26.85 -7.01 -5.98
C ASP A 413 -27.01 -5.63 -5.35
N SER A 414 -26.08 -4.69 -5.61
CA SER A 414 -26.09 -3.32 -5.07
C SER A 414 -24.93 -2.42 -5.53
N VAL A 415 -24.26 -2.70 -6.66
CA VAL A 415 -23.11 -1.89 -7.10
C VAL A 415 -23.59 -0.75 -8.00
N TYR A 416 -23.27 0.49 -7.64
CA TYR A 416 -23.65 1.69 -8.39
C TYR A 416 -22.52 2.72 -8.43
N LEU A 417 -22.70 3.72 -9.31
CA LEU A 417 -21.88 4.93 -9.37
C LEU A 417 -22.80 6.14 -9.27
N SER A 418 -22.66 6.96 -8.23
CA SER A 418 -23.46 8.18 -8.03
C SER A 418 -22.85 9.39 -8.72
N GLU A 419 -23.64 10.46 -8.91
CA GLU A 419 -23.11 11.76 -9.39
C GLU A 419 -22.10 12.37 -8.41
N GLU A 420 -22.21 12.08 -7.10
CA GLU A 420 -21.22 12.48 -6.11
C GLU A 420 -19.89 11.74 -6.35
N ASP A 421 -19.94 10.43 -6.59
CA ASP A 421 -18.76 9.64 -6.95
C ASP A 421 -18.09 10.15 -8.24
N ILE A 422 -18.90 10.48 -9.26
CA ILE A 422 -18.41 11.08 -10.51
C ILE A 422 -17.71 12.41 -10.23
N SER A 423 -18.28 13.24 -9.36
CA SER A 423 -17.66 14.51 -8.96
C SER A 423 -16.37 14.32 -8.17
N GLN A 424 -16.23 13.25 -7.39
CA GLN A 424 -14.97 12.92 -6.70
C GLN A 424 -13.90 12.44 -7.68
N LEU A 425 -14.27 11.66 -8.70
CA LEU A 425 -13.33 11.20 -9.74
C LEU A 425 -12.87 12.29 -10.71
N ALA A 426 -13.63 13.38 -10.82
CA ALA A 426 -13.31 14.51 -11.70
C ALA A 426 -12.47 15.61 -11.04
N GLN A 427 -12.35 15.60 -9.70
CA GLN A 427 -11.43 16.48 -8.95
C GLN A 427 -9.99 16.04 -9.21
#